data_AF-A0A2E2TYG6-F1
#
_entry.id   AF-A0A2E2TYG6-F1
#
_cell.length_a   1.000
_cell.length_b   1.000
_cell.length_c   1.000
_cell.angle_alpha   90.00
_cell.angle_beta   90.00
_cell.angle_gamma   90.00
#
_symmetry.space_group_name_H-M   'P 1'
#
loop_
_entity.id
_entity.type
_entity.pdbx_description
1 polymer ?
#
loop_
_entity_poly.entity_id
_entity_poly.type
_entity_poly.pdbx_seq_one_letter_code
_entity_poly.pdbx_strand_id
1 'polypeptide(L)' 'MRSIMKNEQEMVAAGASFFNVLSGAVFGGVIGGVTGLITAGPPGLLAGAAAGVYDGAASALVYEGAMGLTDL' A
#
# COMPACT_ATOMS: atom_id res chain seq x y z
N MET A 1 20.80 -8.07 26.00
CA MET A 1 19.41 -7.57 26.16
C MET A 1 19.09 -6.41 25.22
N ARG A 2 19.80 -5.27 25.23
CA ARG A 2 19.53 -4.15 24.29
C ARG A 2 19.54 -4.52 22.80
N SER A 3 20.39 -5.45 22.38
CA SER A 3 20.46 -5.88 20.97
C SER A 3 19.25 -6.72 20.53
N ILE A 4 18.64 -7.48 21.44
CA ILE A 4 17.47 -8.31 21.13
C ILE A 4 16.24 -7.41 20.93
N MET A 5 16.08 -6.41 21.81
CA MET A 5 14.97 -5.44 21.72
C MET A 5 15.00 -4.60 20.43
N LYS A 6 16.20 -4.29 19.90
CA LYS A 6 16.32 -3.57 18.62
C LYS A 6 15.83 -4.39 17.43
N ASN A 7 16.23 -5.67 17.37
CA ASN A 7 15.79 -6.55 16.29
C ASN A 7 14.27 -6.75 16.28
N GLU A 8 13.64 -6.84 17.45
CA GLU A 8 12.19 -6.93 17.54
C GLU A 8 11.50 -5.69 16.99
N GLN A 9 12.03 -4.49 17.30
CA GLN A 9 11.45 -3.24 16.78
C GLN A 9 11.61 -3.10 15.26
N GLU A 10 12.76 -3.48 14.71
CA GLU A 10 12.98 -3.48 13.26
C GLU A 10 12.03 -4.46 12.55
N MET A 11 11.81 -5.64 13.13
CA MET A 11 10.89 -6.64 12.58
C MET A 11 9.43 -6.18 12.64
N VAL A 12 9.02 -5.50 13.71
CA VAL A 12 7.69 -4.90 13.84
C VAL A 12 7.49 -3.76 12.83
N ALA A 13 8.49 -2.91 12.62
CA ALA A 13 8.42 -1.84 11.63
C ALA A 13 8.36 -2.38 10.18
N ALA A 14 9.12 -3.42 9.88
CA ALA A 14 9.04 -4.12 8.60
C ALA A 14 7.66 -4.78 8.38
N GLY A 15 7.07 -5.34 9.43
CA GLY A 15 5.70 -5.85 9.39
C GLY A 15 4.68 -4.74 9.10
N ALA A 16 4.76 -3.62 9.80
CA ALA A 16 3.84 -2.49 9.64
C ALA A 16 3.89 -1.89 8.22
N SER A 17 5.09 -1.66 7.69
CA SER A 17 5.27 -1.14 6.33
C SER A 17 4.72 -2.10 5.27
N PHE A 18 4.93 -3.41 5.42
CA PHE A 18 4.32 -4.41 4.55
C PHE A 18 2.78 -4.35 4.59
N PHE A 19 2.19 -4.27 5.77
CA PHE A 19 0.73 -4.15 5.92
C PHE A 19 0.18 -2.87 5.29
N ASN A 20 0.90 -1.75 5.41
CA ASN A 20 0.50 -0.49 4.78
C ASN A 20 0.52 -0.57 3.26
N VAL A 21 1.54 -1.18 2.66
CA VAL A 21 1.59 -1.40 1.21
C VAL A 21 0.47 -2.34 0.74
N LEU A 22 0.25 -3.43 1.46
CA LEU A 22 -0.78 -4.40 1.13
C LEU A 22 -2.19 -3.80 1.24
N SER A 23 -2.46 -3.05 2.31
CA SER A 23 -3.74 -2.37 2.48
C SER A 23 -3.96 -1.31 1.40
N GLY A 24 -2.93 -0.52 1.07
CA GLY A 24 -2.95 0.44 -0.03
C GLY A 24 -3.32 -0.22 -1.35
N ALA A 25 -2.67 -1.35 -1.70
CA ALA A 25 -3.00 -2.15 -2.87
C ALA A 25 -4.46 -2.63 -2.87
N VAL A 26 -4.95 -3.18 -1.76
CA VAL A 26 -6.31 -3.71 -1.68
C VAL A 26 -7.35 -2.60 -1.82
N PHE A 27 -7.21 -1.51 -1.07
CA PHE A 27 -8.13 -0.38 -1.16
C PHE A 27 -8.09 0.28 -2.54
N GLY A 28 -6.89 0.51 -3.06
CA GLY A 28 -6.70 1.03 -4.40
C GLY A 28 -7.39 0.16 -5.45
N GLY A 29 -7.22 -1.17 -5.38
CA GLY A 29 -7.87 -2.12 -6.29
C GLY A 29 -9.39 -2.10 -6.24
N VAL A 30 -9.97 -2.02 -5.04
CA VAL A 30 -11.44 -1.93 -4.88
C VAL A 30 -11.96 -0.61 -5.46
N ILE A 31 -11.35 0.51 -5.09
CA ILE A 31 -11.77 1.84 -5.57
C ILE A 31 -11.60 1.93 -7.09
N GLY A 32 -10.42 1.58 -7.60
CA GLY A 32 -10.13 1.60 -9.02
C GLY A 32 -11.07 0.69 -9.81
N GLY A 33 -11.39 -0.50 -9.29
CA GLY A 33 -12.35 -1.41 -9.91
C GLY A 33 -13.76 -0.83 -9.98
N VAL A 34 -14.26 -0.24 -8.89
CA VAL A 34 -15.57 0.43 -8.87
C VAL A 34 -15.61 1.61 -9.84
N THR A 35 -14.59 2.49 -9.80
CA THR A 35 -14.49 3.64 -10.71
C THR A 35 -14.41 3.20 -12.16
N GLY A 36 -13.62 2.17 -12.45
CA GLY A 36 -13.49 1.60 -13.79
C GLY A 36 -14.82 1.00 -14.27
N LEU A 37 -15.54 0.29 -13.41
CA LEU A 37 -16.87 -0.22 -13.73
C LEU A 37 -17.87 0.90 -14.06
N ILE A 38 -17.87 1.99 -13.30
CA ILE A 38 -18.75 3.13 -13.52
C ILE A 38 -18.44 3.83 -14.84
N THR A 39 -17.15 3.97 -15.17
CA THR A 39 -16.71 4.80 -16.32
C THR A 39 -16.68 4.04 -17.63
N ALA A 40 -16.41 2.73 -17.61
CA ALA A 40 -16.20 1.93 -18.81
C ALA A 40 -16.94 0.57 -18.79
N GLY A 41 -17.84 0.34 -17.83
CA GLY A 41 -18.62 -0.89 -17.72
C GLY A 41 -17.77 -2.09 -17.28
N PRO A 42 -18.26 -3.33 -17.52
CA PRO A 42 -17.57 -4.55 -17.07
C PRO A 42 -16.10 -4.66 -17.46
N PRO A 43 -15.64 -4.24 -18.67
CA PRO A 43 -14.22 -4.22 -19.01
C PRO A 43 -13.40 -3.26 -18.13
N GLY A 44 -14.01 -2.15 -17.72
CA GLY A 44 -13.39 -1.16 -16.85
C GLY A 44 -13.14 -1.67 -15.43
N LEU A 45 -13.92 -2.65 -14.94
CA LEU A 45 -13.73 -3.21 -13.60
C LEU A 45 -12.33 -3.81 -13.42
N LEU A 46 -11.89 -4.64 -14.36
CA LEU A 46 -10.59 -5.32 -14.26
C LEU A 46 -9.43 -4.35 -14.51
N ALA A 47 -9.54 -3.50 -15.52
CA ALA A 47 -8.52 -2.50 -15.83
C ALA A 47 -8.35 -1.49 -14.69
N GLY A 48 -9.47 -1.01 -14.14
CA GLY A 48 -9.49 -0.09 -13.01
C GLY A 48 -8.96 -0.74 -11.73
N ALA A 49 -9.30 -1.99 -11.45
CA ALA A 49 -8.78 -2.69 -10.28
C ALA A 49 -7.27 -2.91 -10.37
N ALA A 50 -6.75 -3.30 -11.53
CA ALA A 50 -5.31 -3.45 -11.72
C ALA A 50 -4.54 -2.13 -11.55
N ALA A 51 -5.04 -1.05 -12.16
CA ALA A 51 -4.46 0.29 -11.99
C ALA A 51 -4.52 0.76 -10.53
N GLY A 52 -5.66 0.55 -9.88
CA GLY A 52 -5.86 0.92 -8.48
C GLY A 52 -4.94 0.16 -7.52
N VAL A 53 -4.69 -1.14 -7.74
CA VAL A 53 -3.72 -1.91 -6.94
C VAL A 53 -2.33 -1.30 -7.04
N TYR A 54 -1.91 -0.95 -8.26
CA TYR A 54 -0.60 -0.36 -8.50
C TYR A 54 -0.48 1.01 -7.83
N ASP A 55 -1.43 1.92 -8.08
CA ASP A 55 -1.42 3.28 -7.52
C ASP A 55 -1.52 3.27 -6.00
N GLY A 56 -2.33 2.38 -5.43
CA GLY A 56 -2.49 2.23 -3.99
C GLY A 56 -1.21 1.72 -3.31
N ALA A 57 -0.55 0.70 -3.88
CA ALA A 57 0.73 0.21 -3.38
C ALA A 57 1.83 1.26 -3.50
N ALA A 58 1.93 1.93 -4.65
CA ALA A 58 2.92 2.96 -4.91
C ALA A 58 2.76 4.15 -3.95
N SER A 59 1.52 4.60 -3.73
CA SER A 59 1.22 5.69 -2.79
C SER A 59 1.60 5.33 -1.36
N ALA A 60 1.33 4.09 -0.93
CA ALA A 60 1.73 3.60 0.38
C ALA A 60 3.26 3.54 0.54
N LEU A 61 3.99 3.09 -0.49
CA LEU A 61 5.45 3.10 -0.49
C LEU A 61 6.04 4.51 -0.42
N VAL A 62 5.45 5.45 -1.16
CA VAL A 62 5.86 6.87 -1.12
C VAL A 62 5.59 7.46 0.27
N TYR A 63 4.44 7.16 0.87
CA TYR A 63 4.11 7.62 2.22
C TYR A 63 5.09 7.07 3.27
N GLU A 64 5.38 5.77 3.25
CA GLU A 64 6.37 5.15 4.14
C GLU A 64 7.77 5.75 3.93
N GLY A 65 8.19 5.94 2.69
CA GLY A 65 9.45 6.58 2.37
C GLY A 65 9.54 8.02 2.86
N ALA A 66 8.45 8.79 2.77
CA ALA A 66 8.39 10.17 3.25
C ALA A 66 8.41 10.24 4.79
N MET A 67 7.68 9.37 5.46
CA MET A 67 7.66 9.27 6.93
C MET A 67 9.04 8.84 7.48
N GLY A 68 9.69 7.88 6.84
CA GLY A 68 11.06 7.48 7.19
C GLY A 68 12.09 8.59 6.96
N LEU A 69 11.83 9.53 6.05
CA LEU A 69 12.69 10.68 5.80
C LEU A 69 12.50 11.80 6.84
N THR A 70 11.32 11.91 7.46
CA THR A 70 11.05 12.91 8.53
C THR A 70 11.61 12.51 9.89
N ASP A 71 11.98 11.23 10.08
CA ASP A 71 12.56 10.70 11.32
C ASP A 71 14.11 10.74 11.34
N LEU A 72 14.76 11.30 10.29
CA LEU A 72 16.22 11.45 10.10
C LEU A 72 16.71 12.86 10.47
#